data_AF-H1VS66-F1
#
_entry.id   AF-H1VS66-F1
#
_cell.length_a   1.000
_cell.length_b   1.000
_cell.length_c   1.000
_cell.angle_alpha   90.00
_cell.angle_beta   90.00
_cell.angle_gamma   90.00
#
_symmetry.space_group_name_H-M   'P 1'
#
loop_
_entity.id
_entity.type
_entity.pdbx_description
1 polymer ?
#
loop_
_entity_poly.entity_id
_entity_poly.type
_entity_poly.pdbx_seq_one_letter_code
_entity_poly.pdbx_strand_id
1 'polypeptide(L)'
;MSSRRSAMFKEEEWARVQPIIRKLYLLEDKSLKDVVTILSTFHNFRPSKAQLESKLRQWHMAKNMTSMEWKHVDMRIRKRRLQSKESKVYLSGIPLRIHGK
;
A
#
# COMPACT_ATOMS: atom_id res chain seq x y z
N MET A 1 0.76 5.65 -34.37
CA MET A 1 1.31 5.75 -33.00
C MET A 1 0.21 6.26 -32.07
N SER A 2 -0.52 5.37 -31.39
CA SER A 2 -1.65 5.79 -30.54
C SER A 2 -1.14 6.59 -29.34
N SER A 3 -1.48 7.88 -29.35
CA SER A 3 -1.29 8.80 -28.25
C SER A 3 -1.86 8.18 -26.97
N ARG A 4 -0.99 7.91 -25.98
CA ARG A 4 -1.39 7.43 -24.64
C ARG A 4 -2.12 8.56 -23.93
N ARG A 5 -3.40 8.78 -24.28
CA ARG A 5 -4.31 9.47 -23.38
C ARG A 5 -4.33 8.65 -22.10
N SER A 6 -3.93 9.26 -20.97
CA SER A 6 -4.07 8.64 -19.66
C SER A 6 -5.55 8.28 -19.50
N ALA A 7 -5.88 6.99 -19.53
CA ALA A 7 -7.27 6.56 -19.40
C ALA A 7 -7.79 7.07 -18.05
N MET A 8 -8.85 7.87 -18.08
CA MET A 8 -9.51 8.37 -16.88
C MET A 8 -10.47 7.28 -16.43
N PHE A 9 -9.99 6.37 -15.58
CA PHE A 9 -10.80 5.31 -14.99
C PHE A 9 -11.77 5.89 -13.97
N LYS A 10 -13.02 5.43 -13.99
CA LYS A 10 -14.02 5.80 -12.98
C LYS A 10 -13.74 5.11 -11.64
N GLU A 11 -14.32 5.63 -10.56
CA GLU A 11 -14.14 5.04 -9.23
C GLU A 11 -14.64 3.60 -9.15
N GLU A 12 -15.68 3.23 -9.90
CA GLU A 12 -16.20 1.86 -9.94
C GLU A 12 -15.19 0.89 -10.57
N GLU A 13 -14.44 1.35 -11.57
CA GLU A 13 -13.39 0.54 -12.20
C GLU A 13 -12.24 0.29 -11.24
N TRP A 14 -11.84 1.33 -10.51
CA TRP A 14 -10.84 1.22 -9.44
C TRP A 14 -11.30 0.31 -8.31
N ALA A 15 -12.56 0.43 -7.87
CA ALA A 15 -13.14 -0.40 -6.82
C ALA A 15 -13.11 -1.89 -7.19
N ARG A 16 -13.38 -2.23 -8.45
CA ARG A 16 -13.30 -3.64 -8.93
C ARG A 16 -11.91 -4.25 -8.80
N VAL A 17 -10.85 -3.48 -9.05
CA VAL A 17 -9.45 -3.96 -9.00
C VAL A 17 -8.75 -3.68 -7.67
N GLN A 18 -9.35 -2.88 -6.77
CA GLN A 18 -8.75 -2.51 -5.49
C GLN A 18 -8.36 -3.71 -4.62
N PRO A 19 -9.19 -4.76 -4.44
CA PRO A 19 -8.80 -5.94 -3.66
C PRO A 19 -7.59 -6.68 -4.26
N ILE A 20 -7.51 -6.70 -5.59
CA ILE A 20 -6.42 -7.34 -6.35
C ILE A 20 -5.13 -6.55 -6.16
N ILE A 21 -5.20 -5.22 -6.30
CA ILE A 21 -4.07 -4.33 -6.02
C ILE A 21 -3.59 -4.50 -4.59
N ARG A 22 -4.51 -4.55 -3.62
CA ARG A 22 -4.18 -4.77 -2.20
C ARG A 22 -3.40 -6.07 -2.01
N LYS A 23 -3.85 -7.17 -2.60
CA LYS A 23 -3.18 -8.47 -2.53
C LYS A 23 -1.79 -8.42 -3.15
N LEU A 24 -1.69 -8.02 -4.42
CA LEU A 24 -0.43 -7.98 -5.16
C LEU A 24 0.58 -7.05 -4.50
N TYR A 25 0.14 -5.83 -4.15
CA TYR A 25 1.02 -4.83 -3.60
C TYR A 25 1.39 -5.18 -2.16
N LEU A 26 0.43 -5.34 -1.25
CA LEU A 26 0.76 -5.43 0.18
C LEU A 26 1.10 -6.85 0.67
N LEU A 27 0.48 -7.89 0.12
CA LEU A 27 0.65 -9.26 0.61
C LEU A 27 1.71 -10.05 -0.17
N GLU A 28 1.77 -9.85 -1.48
CA GLU A 28 2.74 -10.53 -2.37
C GLU A 28 3.99 -9.69 -2.66
N ASP A 29 4.09 -8.52 -2.04
CA ASP A 29 5.20 -7.57 -2.17
C ASP A 29 5.58 -7.20 -3.62
N LYS A 30 4.64 -7.26 -4.56
CA LYS A 30 4.91 -6.91 -5.98
C LYS A 30 5.29 -5.44 -6.13
N SER A 31 6.20 -5.14 -7.05
CA SER A 31 6.54 -3.76 -7.40
C SER A 31 5.37 -3.08 -8.13
N LEU A 32 5.33 -1.75 -8.14
CA LEU A 32 4.28 -1.02 -8.88
C LEU A 32 4.27 -1.38 -10.37
N LYS A 33 5.44 -1.65 -10.95
CA LYS A 33 5.57 -2.06 -12.35
C LYS A 33 4.94 -3.44 -12.58
N ASP A 34 5.17 -4.37 -11.66
CA ASP A 34 4.59 -5.72 -11.75
C ASP A 34 3.08 -5.66 -11.55
N VAL A 35 2.59 -4.86 -10.59
CA VAL A 35 1.14 -4.65 -10.40
C VAL A 35 0.50 -4.11 -11.67
N VAL A 36 1.06 -3.07 -12.30
CA VAL A 36 0.54 -2.55 -13.58
C VAL A 36 0.54 -3.61 -14.67
N THR A 37 1.61 -4.41 -14.75
CA THR A 37 1.73 -5.50 -15.73
C THR A 37 0.64 -6.55 -15.52
N ILE A 38 0.45 -7.01 -14.28
CA ILE A 38 -0.57 -8.01 -13.92
C ILE A 38 -1.98 -7.48 -14.18
N LEU A 39 -2.28 -6.24 -13.78
CA LEU A 39 -3.58 -5.61 -14.07
C LEU A 39 -3.86 -5.52 -15.58
N SER A 40 -2.84 -5.21 -16.37
CA SER A 40 -2.97 -5.10 -17.82
C SER A 40 -3.20 -6.46 -18.47
N THR A 41 -2.45 -7.48 -18.05
CA THR A 41 -2.48 -8.82 -18.65
C THR A 41 -3.72 -9.62 -18.25
N PHE A 42 -4.15 -9.54 -16.99
CA PHE A 42 -5.17 -10.44 -16.45
C PHE A 42 -6.50 -9.75 -16.12
N HIS A 43 -6.53 -8.42 -16.02
CA HIS A 43 -7.72 -7.68 -15.60
C HIS A 43 -8.17 -6.63 -16.60
N ASN A 44 -7.56 -6.59 -17.81
CA ASN A 44 -7.81 -5.60 -18.86
C ASN A 44 -7.80 -4.15 -18.32
N PHE A 45 -6.97 -3.89 -17.32
CA PHE A 45 -6.93 -2.62 -16.58
C PHE A 45 -5.51 -2.07 -16.61
N ARG A 46 -5.30 -0.98 -17.37
CA ARG A 46 -3.95 -0.48 -17.68
C ARG A 46 -3.72 0.95 -17.18
N PRO A 47 -3.58 1.15 -15.86
CA PRO A 47 -3.26 2.45 -15.30
C PRO A 47 -1.81 2.81 -15.55
N SER A 48 -1.53 4.11 -15.62
CA SER A 48 -0.16 4.58 -15.47
C SER A 48 0.34 4.31 -14.05
N LYS A 49 1.66 4.22 -13.89
CA LYS A 49 2.30 4.08 -12.57
C LYS A 49 1.88 5.22 -11.63
N ALA A 50 1.83 6.45 -12.13
CA ALA A 50 1.43 7.63 -11.36
C ALA A 50 -0.02 7.57 -10.86
N GLN A 51 -0.95 7.08 -11.69
CA GLN A 51 -2.34 6.85 -11.27
C GLN A 51 -2.43 5.80 -10.16
N LEU A 52 -1.69 4.68 -10.31
CA LEU A 52 -1.63 3.66 -9.28
C LEU A 52 -1.02 4.20 -7.97
N GLU A 53 0.07 4.96 -8.04
CA GLU A 53 0.68 5.61 -6.88
C GLU A 53 -0.31 6.56 -6.17
N SER A 54 -1.06 7.36 -6.93
CA SER A 54 -2.09 8.24 -6.39
C SER A 54 -3.20 7.45 -5.68
N LYS A 55 -3.68 6.36 -6.30
CA LYS A 55 -4.72 5.51 -5.70
C LYS A 55 -4.25 4.78 -4.45
N LEU A 56 -3.01 4.28 -4.42
CA LEU A 56 -2.44 3.68 -3.22
C LEU A 56 -2.37 4.68 -2.04
N ARG A 57 -2.03 5.95 -2.33
CA ARG A 57 -2.07 7.03 -1.32
C ARG A 57 -3.49 7.31 -0.84
N GLN A 58 -4.45 7.42 -1.75
CA GLN A 58 -5.87 7.63 -1.42
C GLN A 58 -6.44 6.50 -0.57
N TRP A 59 -6.02 5.26 -0.81
CA TRP A 59 -6.46 4.08 -0.06
C TRP A 59 -5.62 3.79 1.19
N HIS A 60 -4.68 4.66 1.54
CA HIS A 60 -3.76 4.47 2.67
C HIS A 60 -3.04 3.11 2.64
N MET A 61 -2.63 2.66 1.45
CA MET A 61 -1.90 1.42 1.22
C MET A 61 -0.40 1.71 1.12
N ALA A 62 0.32 1.49 2.21
CA ALA A 62 1.77 1.63 2.30
C ALA A 62 2.41 0.31 2.73
N LYS A 63 3.56 -0.01 2.15
CA LYS A 63 4.36 -1.19 2.53
C LYS A 63 5.30 -0.92 3.71
N ASN A 64 5.81 0.31 3.76
CA ASN A 64 6.87 0.71 4.66
C ASN A 64 6.51 2.02 5.34
N MET A 65 7.05 2.21 6.55
CA MET A 65 7.06 3.49 7.25
C MET A 65 8.43 4.13 7.07
N THR A 66 8.44 5.45 6.96
CA THR A 66 9.66 6.25 7.02
C THR A 66 10.31 6.17 8.40
N SER A 67 11.60 6.49 8.50
CA SER A 67 12.32 6.52 9.77
C SER A 67 11.68 7.47 10.80
N MET A 68 11.09 8.58 10.34
CA MET A 68 10.42 9.53 11.21
C MET A 68 9.09 8.98 11.76
N GLU A 69 8.32 8.30 10.92
CA GLU A 69 7.09 7.63 11.35
C GLU A 69 7.40 6.49 12.34
N TRP A 70 8.47 5.72 12.09
CA TRP A 70 8.96 4.70 13.03
C TRP A 70 9.36 5.29 14.38
N LYS A 71 10.13 6.39 14.40
CA LYS A 71 10.50 7.09 15.64
C LYS A 71 9.28 7.45 16.49
N HIS A 72 8.20 7.89 15.85
CA HIS A 72 6.95 8.23 16.53
C HIS A 72 6.22 6.99 17.08
N VAL A 73 6.15 5.91 16.29
CA VAL A 73 5.58 4.64 16.72
C VAL A 73 6.34 4.05 17.90
N ASP A 74 7.68 4.01 17.82
CA ASP A 74 8.54 3.47 18.86
C ASP A 74 8.41 4.25 20.18
N MET A 75 8.34 5.58 20.11
CA MET A 75 8.08 6.42 21.28
C MET A 75 6.74 6.05 21.95
N ARG A 76 5.69 5.83 21.16
CA ARG A 76 4.38 5.41 21.69
C ARG A 76 4.42 4.01 22.29
N ILE A 77 5.11 3.06 21.65
CA ILE A 77 5.29 1.70 22.18
C ILE A 77 6.02 1.76 23.53
N ARG A 78 7.13 2.51 23.62
CA ARG A 78 7.90 2.66 24.86
C ARG A 78 7.04 3.26 25.98
N LYS A 79 6.28 4.33 25.70
CA LYS A 79 5.37 4.93 26.68
C LYS A 79 4.32 3.95 27.19
N ARG A 80 3.79 3.07 26.34
CA ARG A 80 2.82 2.04 26.72
C ARG A 80 3.44 0.91 27.54
N ARG A 81 4.66 0.48 27.19
CA ARG A 81 5.40 -0.52 27.97
C ARG A 81 5.69 -0.05 29.40
N LEU A 82 6.01 1.24 29.58
CA LEU A 82 6.13 1.83 30.93
C LEU A 82 4.82 1.76 31.75
N GLN A 83 3.68 1.60 31.09
CA GLN A 83 2.36 1.39 31.71
C GLN A 83 1.96 -0.10 31.74
N SER A 84 2.89 -1.03 31.53
CA SER A 84 2.64 -2.46 31.42
C SER A 84 1.63 -2.85 30.32
N LYS A 85 1.58 -2.08 29.24
CA LYS A 85 0.71 -2.34 28.08
C LYS A 85 1.52 -2.74 26.87
N GLU A 86 1.35 -3.99 26.44
CA GLU A 86 1.87 -4.46 25.15
C GLU A 86 1.12 -3.83 23.97
N SER A 87 1.79 -3.82 22.81
CA SER A 87 1.27 -3.21 21.58
C SER A 87 1.58 -4.07 20.36
N LYS A 88 0.57 -4.33 19.54
CA LYS A 88 0.73 -4.87 18.18
C LYS A 88 0.54 -3.72 17.20
N VAL A 89 1.48 -3.54 16.28
CA VAL A 89 1.41 -2.47 15.28
C VAL A 89 1.06 -3.07 13.93
N TYR A 90 0.17 -2.41 13.21
CA TYR A 90 -0.26 -2.78 11.87
C TYR A 90 -0.07 -1.59 10.93
N LEU A 91 0.42 -1.86 9.71
CA LEU A 91 0.50 -0.89 8.62
C LEU A 91 -0.39 -1.37 7.48
N SER A 92 -1.35 -0.52 7.08
CA SER A 92 -2.35 -0.87 6.06
C SER A 92 -3.09 -2.19 6.34
N GLY A 93 -3.24 -2.53 7.62
CA GLY A 93 -3.86 -3.78 8.10
C GLY A 93 -2.93 -5.00 8.14
N ILE A 94 -1.65 -4.85 7.79
CA ILE A 94 -0.63 -5.91 7.88
C ILE A 94 0.17 -5.76 9.17
N PRO A 95 0.35 -6.82 9.97
CA PRO A 95 1.12 -6.75 11.19
C PRO A 95 2.59 -6.42 10.88
N LEU A 96 3.12 -5.39 11.53
CA LEU A 96 4.54 -5.06 11.48
C LEU A 96 5.29 -5.87 12.53
N ARG A 97 6.41 -6.48 12.11
CA ARG A 97 7.36 -7.09 13.04
C ARG A 97 8.12 -5.98 13.76
N ILE A 98 7.75 -5.72 15.00
CA ILE A 98 8.48 -4.80 15.87
C ILE A 98 9.73 -5.56 16.33
N HIS A 99 10.85 -5.33 15.64
CA HIS A 99 12.13 -5.81 16.13
C HIS A 99 12.54 -4.95 17.31
N GLY A 100 12.31 -5.44 18.53
CA GLY A 100 12.98 -4.90 19.71
C GLY A 100 14.47 -5.18 19.56
N LYS A 101 15.24 -4.15 19.22
CA LYS A 101 16.68 -4.14 19.49
C LYS A 101 16.92 -3.71 20.92
#